data_AF-A0A6L2PRP3-F1
#
_entry.id   AF-A0A6L2PRP3-F1
#
_cell.length_a   1.000
_cell.length_b   1.000
_cell.length_c   1.000
_cell.angle_alpha   90.00
_cell.angle_beta   90.00
_cell.angle_gamma   90.00
#
_symmetry.space_group_name_H-M   'P 1'
#
loop_
_entity.id
_entity.type
_entity.pdbx_description
1 polymer ?
#
loop_
_entity_poly.entity_id
_entity_poly.type
_entity_poly.pdbx_seq_one_letter_code
_entity_poly.pdbx_strand_id
1 'polypeptide(L)'
;MVDPEELTSFNFSNSDNSDAEFVEQFVQSVRGFSSQYGRSLSISYTADNIVGKPSKFPDYGDFPQTFVMRTYGKWWNEAPSRTHQFMPQSLGKIMSQDY
;
A
#
# COMPACT_ATOMS: atom_id res chain seq x y z
N MET A 1 -2.32 27.40 -42.37
CA MET A 1 -3.77 27.24 -42.20
C MET A 1 -3.99 25.73 -42.32
N VAL A 2 -4.25 25.03 -41.22
CA VAL A 2 -4.40 23.56 -41.22
C VAL A 2 -5.86 23.25 -41.49
N ASP A 3 -6.12 22.32 -42.41
CA ASP A 3 -7.47 21.99 -42.88
C ASP A 3 -8.31 21.36 -41.74
N PRO A 4 -9.54 21.82 -41.49
CA PRO A 4 -10.38 21.36 -40.38
C PRO A 4 -10.92 19.92 -40.53
N GLU A 5 -10.65 19.26 -41.66
CA GLU A 5 -11.07 17.89 -41.97
C GLU A 5 -10.06 16.82 -41.46
N GLU A 6 -8.84 17.20 -41.05
CA GLU A 6 -7.84 16.24 -40.52
C GLU A 6 -8.03 15.92 -39.02
N LEU A 7 -9.02 16.53 -38.35
CA LEU A 7 -9.32 16.30 -36.93
C LEU A 7 -10.42 15.24 -36.69
N THR A 8 -10.88 14.55 -37.73
CA THR A 8 -12.07 13.67 -37.65
C THR A 8 -11.80 12.18 -37.82
N SER A 9 -10.54 11.73 -37.81
CA SER A 9 -10.22 10.29 -37.84
C SER A 9 -9.42 9.80 -36.63
N PHE A 10 -9.83 10.18 -35.42
CA PHE A 10 -9.73 9.25 -34.30
C PHE A 10 -11.04 8.47 -34.24
N ASN A 11 -11.04 7.28 -34.81
CA ASN A 11 -12.10 6.30 -34.59
C ASN A 11 -12.13 5.94 -33.11
N PHE A 12 -12.84 6.72 -32.31
CA PHE A 12 -13.29 6.29 -31.00
C PHE A 12 -14.40 5.28 -31.26
N SER A 13 -14.01 4.02 -31.43
CA SER A 13 -14.97 2.93 -31.32
C SER A 13 -15.59 3.05 -29.92
N ASN A 14 -16.82 3.56 -29.85
CA ASN A 14 -17.66 3.46 -28.67
C ASN A 14 -17.88 1.97 -28.38
N SER A 15 -16.97 1.40 -27.59
CA SER A 15 -17.14 0.12 -26.94
C SER A 15 -17.68 0.40 -25.55
N ASP A 16 -18.99 0.67 -25.46
CA ASP A 16 -19.73 0.70 -24.19
C ASP A 16 -19.90 -0.74 -23.66
N ASN A 17 -18.76 -1.33 -23.32
CA ASN A 17 -18.58 -2.54 -22.53
C ASN A 17 -17.11 -2.54 -22.09
N SER A 18 -16.72 -1.52 -21.32
CA SER A 18 -15.46 -1.61 -20.59
C SER A 18 -15.71 -2.56 -19.41
N ASP A 19 -15.66 -3.86 -19.68
CA ASP A 19 -15.42 -4.83 -18.62
C ASP A 19 -14.17 -4.35 -17.89
N ALA A 20 -14.33 -3.87 -16.67
CA ALA A 20 -13.23 -3.37 -15.88
C ALA A 20 -12.26 -4.53 -15.66
N GLU A 21 -11.09 -4.48 -16.29
CA GLU A 21 -10.08 -5.50 -16.13
C GLU A 21 -9.39 -5.29 -14.78
N PHE A 22 -9.66 -6.19 -13.83
CA PHE A 22 -9.02 -6.17 -12.53
C PHE A 22 -7.65 -6.83 -12.61
N VAL A 23 -6.60 -6.05 -12.37
CA VAL A 23 -5.23 -6.55 -12.29
C VAL A 23 -4.83 -6.67 -10.82
N GLU A 24 -4.54 -7.90 -10.38
CA GLU A 24 -3.97 -8.15 -9.06
C GLU A 24 -2.44 -8.01 -9.10
N GLN A 25 -1.87 -7.22 -8.19
CA GLN A 25 -0.43 -7.06 -8.05
C GLN A 25 0.01 -7.42 -6.63
N PHE A 26 1.06 -8.24 -6.53
CA PHE A 26 1.62 -8.70 -5.26
C PHE A 26 3.13 -8.45 -5.22
N VAL A 27 3.67 -8.30 -4.01
CA VAL A 27 5.10 -8.07 -3.82
C VAL A 27 5.88 -9.33 -4.19
N GLN A 28 6.87 -9.20 -5.08
CA GLN A 28 7.71 -10.32 -5.52
C GLN A 28 8.85 -10.62 -4.53
N SER A 29 9.54 -9.59 -4.03
CA SER A 29 10.66 -9.76 -3.08
C SER A 29 11.00 -8.45 -2.38
N VAL A 30 11.52 -8.52 -1.15
CA VAL A 30 12.08 -7.37 -0.43
C VAL A 30 13.58 -7.28 -0.69
N ARG A 31 14.07 -6.11 -1.12
CA ARG A 31 15.50 -5.92 -1.47
C ARG A 31 16.38 -5.60 -0.27
N GLY A 32 15.83 -4.93 0.74
CA GLY A 32 16.56 -4.56 1.95
C GLY A 32 15.66 -3.84 2.94
N PHE A 33 15.93 -4.06 4.22
CA PHE A 33 15.23 -3.42 5.33
C PHE A 33 16.17 -3.26 6.52
N SER A 34 15.88 -2.26 7.37
CA SER A 34 16.61 -2.05 8.62
C SER A 34 16.41 -3.24 9.57
N SER A 35 17.40 -3.55 10.40
CA SER A 35 17.35 -4.65 11.37
C SER A 35 16.20 -4.54 12.38
N GLN A 36 15.61 -3.35 12.53
CA GLN A 36 14.40 -3.14 13.34
C GLN A 36 13.16 -3.86 12.78
N TYR A 37 13.17 -4.22 11.50
CA TYR A 37 12.09 -4.96 10.81
C TYR A 37 12.42 -6.45 10.67
N GLY A 38 13.26 -6.95 11.57
CA GLY A 38 13.71 -8.33 11.61
C GLY A 38 15.13 -8.50 11.07
N ARG A 39 15.54 -9.76 11.00
CA ARG A 39 16.82 -10.19 10.43
C ARG A 39 16.49 -11.14 9.29
N SER A 40 17.29 -11.18 8.22
CA SER A 40 17.04 -12.04 7.04
C SER A 40 16.94 -13.55 7.34
N LEU A 41 17.33 -13.99 8.54
CA LEU A 41 17.21 -15.39 8.98
C LEU A 41 16.03 -15.62 9.92
N SER A 42 15.30 -14.56 10.30
CA SER A 42 14.12 -14.67 11.14
C SER A 42 12.89 -14.96 10.27
N ILE A 43 12.02 -15.81 10.80
CA ILE A 43 10.74 -16.18 10.17
C ILE A 43 9.55 -15.43 10.77
N SER A 44 9.76 -14.77 11.91
CA SER A 44 8.70 -14.13 12.69
C SER A 44 8.80 -12.62 12.58
N TYR A 45 7.69 -11.97 12.24
CA TYR A 45 7.53 -10.51 12.16
C TYR A 45 8.56 -9.80 11.28
N THR A 46 9.05 -10.47 10.24
CA THR A 46 10.06 -9.91 9.34
C THR A 46 9.43 -9.19 8.17
N ALA A 47 10.16 -8.22 7.59
CA ALA A 47 9.72 -7.52 6.38
C ALA A 47 9.42 -8.46 5.21
N ASP A 48 10.12 -9.61 5.12
CA ASP A 48 9.90 -10.61 4.09
C ASP A 48 8.48 -11.21 4.11
N ASN A 49 7.78 -11.14 5.24
CA ASN A 49 6.40 -11.62 5.37
C ASN A 49 5.37 -10.81 4.56
N ILE A 50 5.77 -9.69 3.91
CA ILE A 50 4.91 -8.94 2.97
C ILE A 50 4.86 -9.57 1.56
N VAL A 51 5.76 -10.52 1.27
CA VAL A 51 5.90 -11.11 -0.07
C VAL A 51 4.75 -12.05 -0.39
N GLY A 52 4.22 -11.95 -1.61
CA GLY A 52 3.18 -12.82 -2.12
C GLY A 52 1.75 -12.39 -1.77
N LYS A 53 0.83 -13.35 -1.87
CA LYS A 53 -0.59 -13.13 -1.60
C LYS A 53 -0.86 -13.05 -0.10
N PRO A 54 -1.81 -12.20 0.35
CA PRO A 54 -2.17 -12.14 1.76
C PRO A 54 -2.73 -13.49 2.22
N SER A 55 -2.08 -14.07 3.23
CA SER A 55 -2.49 -15.37 3.81
C SER A 55 -3.27 -15.24 5.11
N LYS A 56 -3.18 -14.09 5.78
CA LYS A 56 -3.85 -13.80 7.06
C LYS A 56 -4.96 -12.79 6.97
N PHE A 57 -4.90 -11.85 6.02
CA PHE A 57 -6.02 -10.94 5.82
C PHE A 57 -7.25 -11.73 5.34
N PRO A 58 -8.46 -11.49 5.88
CA PRO A 58 -8.86 -10.38 6.76
C PRO A 58 -8.80 -10.69 8.27
N ASP A 59 -8.20 -11.80 8.70
CA ASP A 59 -8.10 -12.16 10.10
C ASP A 59 -7.15 -11.21 10.86
N TYR A 60 -7.59 -10.76 12.03
CA TYR A 60 -6.83 -9.86 12.90
C TYR A 60 -6.28 -10.62 14.10
N GLY A 61 -5.00 -10.45 14.39
CA GLY A 61 -4.35 -11.12 15.52
C GLY A 61 -2.83 -11.02 15.45
N ASP A 62 -2.19 -11.60 16.46
CA ASP A 62 -0.73 -11.67 16.54
C ASP A 62 -0.23 -12.96 15.90
N PHE A 63 0.08 -12.90 14.61
CA PHE A 63 0.60 -14.05 13.87
C PHE A 63 2.07 -13.79 13.49
N PRO A 64 3.01 -14.70 13.80
CA PRO A 64 4.42 -14.50 13.45
C PRO A 64 4.67 -14.40 11.94
N GLN A 65 3.75 -14.94 11.13
CA GLN A 65 3.79 -14.93 9.67
C GLN A 65 3.37 -13.58 9.07
N THR A 66 2.99 -12.59 9.87
CA THR A 66 2.65 -11.26 9.36
C THR A 66 3.85 -10.33 9.48
N PHE A 67 3.86 -9.29 8.66
CA PHE A 67 4.76 -8.17 8.85
C PHE A 67 4.04 -7.09 9.65
N VAL A 68 4.41 -6.93 10.92
CA VAL A 68 3.85 -5.87 11.76
C VAL A 68 4.72 -4.64 11.61
N MET A 69 4.24 -3.70 10.81
CA MET A 69 4.79 -2.36 10.76
C MET A 69 4.53 -1.68 12.10
N ARG A 70 5.50 -1.76 13.02
CA ARG A 70 5.42 -0.99 14.26
C ARG A 70 5.38 0.50 13.92
N THR A 71 4.65 1.26 14.72
CA THR A 71 4.59 2.73 14.71
C THR A 71 5.90 3.40 15.10
N TYR A 72 7.03 2.69 15.00
CA TYR A 72 8.35 3.24 15.26
C TYR A 72 8.75 4.23 14.16
N GLY A 73 9.01 5.45 14.59
CA GLY A 73 9.38 6.56 13.72
C GLY A 73 8.20 7.22 13.00
N LYS A 74 8.51 8.26 12.22
CA LYS A 74 7.51 9.12 11.57
C LYS A 74 7.15 8.69 10.14
N TRP A 75 7.74 7.63 9.62
CA TRP A 75 7.65 7.26 8.21
C TRP A 75 6.19 7.06 7.74
N TRP A 76 5.33 6.44 8.57
CA TRP A 76 3.92 6.24 8.28
C TRP A 76 3.12 7.56 8.34
N ASN A 77 3.61 8.54 9.09
CA ASN A 77 3.11 9.92 9.09
C ASN A 77 3.57 10.73 7.86
N GLU A 78 4.69 10.34 7.27
CA GLU A 78 5.32 11.00 6.11
C GLU A 78 5.00 10.32 4.77
N ALA A 79 4.38 9.14 4.80
CA ALA A 79 4.04 8.37 3.61
C ALA A 79 3.04 9.14 2.71
N PRO A 80 3.23 9.17 1.38
CA PRO A 80 2.31 9.85 0.45
C PRO A 80 0.88 9.29 0.50
N SER A 81 0.75 8.01 0.83
CA SER A 81 -0.52 7.29 0.95
C SER A 81 -1.20 7.44 2.31
N ARG A 82 -0.64 8.23 3.23
CA ARG A 82 -1.19 8.36 4.58
C ARG A 82 -2.60 8.95 4.54
N THR A 83 -3.55 8.22 5.14
CA THR A 83 -4.90 8.72 5.35
C THR A 83 -4.91 9.84 6.39
N HIS A 84 -5.55 10.96 6.06
CA HIS A 84 -5.78 12.02 7.02
C HIS A 84 -6.70 11.53 8.15
N GLN A 85 -6.41 11.98 9.37
CA GLN A 85 -7.23 11.62 10.51
C GLN A 85 -8.65 12.18 10.34
N PHE A 86 -9.64 11.30 10.36
CA PHE A 86 -11.03 11.67 10.13
C PHE A 86 -11.69 12.37 11.34
N MET A 87 -11.17 12.14 12.56
CA MET A 87 -11.63 12.80 13.79
C MET A 87 -10.45 13.35 14.60
N PRO A 88 -10.00 14.58 14.35
CA PRO A 88 -8.86 15.16 15.08
C PRO A 88 -9.16 15.39 16.56
N GLN A 89 -10.44 15.49 16.95
CA GLN A 89 -10.86 15.65 18.34
C GLN A 89 -10.62 14.39 19.19
N SER A 90 -10.45 13.21 18.57
CA SER A 90 -10.14 11.98 19.28
C SER A 90 -8.66 11.85 19.65
N LEU A 91 -7.78 12.69 19.08
CA LEU A 91 -6.44 12.85 19.60
C LEU A 91 -6.56 13.51 20.97
N GLY A 92 -6.31 12.74 22.03
CA GLY A 92 -6.21 13.29 23.37
C GLY A 92 -5.23 14.48 23.38
N LYS A 93 -5.40 15.39 24.36
CA LYS A 93 -4.52 16.56 24.53
C LYS A 93 -3.04 16.18 24.60
N ILE A 94 -2.75 14.97 25.07
CA ILE A 94 -1.42 14.36 25.08
C ILE A 94 -1.40 13.32 23.97
N MET A 95 -0.53 13.53 22.99
CA MET A 95 -0.28 12.57 21.92
C MET A 95 0.70 11.52 22.43
N SER A 96 0.23 10.29 22.67
CA SER A 96 1.11 9.16 22.94
C SER A 96 1.95 8.90 21.70
N GLN A 97 3.28 8.98 21.85
CA GLN A 97 4.23 8.62 20.82
C GLN A 97 4.96 7.35 21.30
N ASP A 98 4.78 6.25 20.59
CA ASP A 98 5.59 5.05 20.78
C ASP A 98 6.95 5.32 20.13
N TYR A 99 7.96 5.61 20.95
CA TYR A 99 9.36 5.73 20.53
C TYR A 99 10.05 4.37 20.54
#